data_AF-A0A3D1F294-F1
#
_entry.id   AF-A0A3D1F294-F1
#
_cell.length_a   1.000
_cell.length_b   1.000
_cell.length_c   1.000
_cell.angle_alpha   90.00
_cell.angle_beta   90.00
_cell.angle_gamma   90.00
#
_symmetry.space_group_name_H-M   'P 1'
#
loop_
_entity.id
_entity.type
_entity.pdbx_description
1 polymer ?
#
loop_
_entity_poly.entity_id
_entity_poly.type
_entity_poly.pdbx_seq_one_letter_code
_entity_poly.pdbx_strand_id
1 'polypeptide(L)'
;MRDYLNFRKMITPFVLQVLFWVFVVIVELTGFSQIIAGLFTQNGSIEMVLIGILTVLAGPLFIRIYCELLIVIFSINNTLLDIRSELRKKQLPANQTELHGDLAASEYNSMHQPPSSL
;
A
#
# COMPACT_ATOMS: atom_id res chain seq x y z
N MET A 1 -8.22 23.77 -4.22
CA MET A 1 -8.81 22.43 -4.50
C MET A 1 -7.75 21.45 -5.06
N ARG A 2 -6.54 21.42 -4.47
CA ARG A 2 -5.44 20.53 -4.91
C ARG A 2 -4.89 19.71 -3.74
N ASP A 3 -5.72 19.53 -2.72
CA ASP A 3 -5.46 18.73 -1.52
C ASP A 3 -6.03 17.31 -1.62
N TYR A 4 -6.68 16.96 -2.74
CA TYR A 4 -7.17 15.60 -2.99
C TYR A 4 -6.07 14.64 -3.48
N LEU A 5 -4.85 15.15 -3.70
CA LEU A 5 -3.64 14.36 -3.95
C LEU A 5 -2.72 14.33 -2.72
N ASN A 6 -3.23 14.71 -1.54
CA ASN A 6 -2.50 14.53 -0.31
C ASN A 6 -2.46 13.02 -0.02
N PHE A 7 -1.30 12.43 -0.31
CA PHE A 7 -0.81 11.07 -0.06
C PHE A 7 -1.03 10.50 1.36
N ARG A 8 -1.84 11.18 2.19
CA ARG A 8 -2.16 10.87 3.58
C ARG A 8 -3.36 9.95 3.73
N LYS A 9 -4.26 9.90 2.73
CA LYS A 9 -5.33 8.90 2.68
C LYS A 9 -4.91 7.85 1.68
N MET A 10 -4.57 6.66 2.17
CA MET A 10 -4.09 5.52 1.39
C MET A 10 -4.93 5.41 0.10
N ILE A 11 -4.36 5.77 -1.04
CA ILE A 11 -5.02 5.65 -2.36
C ILE A 11 -5.19 4.16 -2.71
N THR A 12 -4.25 3.33 -2.27
CA THR A 12 -4.22 1.90 -2.53
C THR A 12 -5.45 1.11 -2.07
N PRO A 13 -6.02 1.27 -0.85
CA PRO A 13 -7.27 0.60 -0.47
C PRO A 13 -8.44 1.04 -1.36
N PHE A 14 -8.47 2.30 -1.81
CA PHE A 14 -9.50 2.76 -2.74
C PHE A 14 -9.33 2.13 -4.14
N VAL A 15 -8.10 2.04 -4.66
CA VAL A 15 -7.81 1.37 -5.93
C VAL A 15 -8.16 -0.13 -5.87
N LEU A 16 -7.84 -0.80 -4.75
CA LEU A 16 -8.20 -2.21 -4.54
C LEU A 16 -9.71 -2.42 -4.44
N GLN A 17 -10.47 -1.48 -3.86
CA GLN A 17 -11.94 -1.55 -3.86
C GLN A 17 -12.52 -1.49 -5.27
N VAL A 18 -12.00 -0.62 -6.15
CA VAL A 18 -12.46 -0.55 -7.54
C VAL A 18 -12.09 -1.82 -8.31
N LEU A 19 -10.86 -2.31 -8.15
CA LEU A 19 -10.42 -3.57 -8.76
C LEU A 19 -11.26 -4.77 -8.30
N PHE A 20 -11.60 -4.84 -7.01
CA PHE A 20 -12.46 -5.90 -6.47
C PHE A 20 -13.75 -6.04 -7.25
N TRP A 21 -14.47 -4.93 -7.47
CA TRP A 21 -15.73 -4.97 -8.23
C TRP A 21 -15.51 -5.42 -9.68
N VAL A 22 -14.41 -5.01 -10.32
CA VAL A 22 -14.07 -5.47 -11.67
C VAL A 22 -13.83 -6.98 -11.70
N PHE A 23 -13.05 -7.52 -10.77
CA PHE A 23 -12.81 -8.97 -10.67
C PHE A 23 -14.07 -9.76 -10.36
N VAL A 24 -14.92 -9.27 -9.46
CA VAL A 24 -16.21 -9.91 -9.14
C VAL A 24 -17.09 -9.98 -10.37
N VAL A 25 -17.24 -8.87 -11.11
CA VAL A 25 -18.04 -8.84 -12.34
C VAL A 25 -17.49 -9.82 -13.37
N ILE A 26 -16.17 -9.88 -13.55
CA ILE A 26 -15.56 -10.84 -14.49
C ILE A 26 -15.86 -12.28 -14.08
N VAL A 27 -15.68 -12.63 -12.81
CA VAL A 27 -15.92 -13.99 -12.30
C VAL A 27 -17.39 -14.37 -12.36
N GLU A 28 -18.28 -13.43 -12.08
CA GLU A 28 -19.72 -13.66 -12.18
C GLU A 28 -20.11 -13.90 -13.65
N LEU A 29 -19.63 -13.06 -14.57
CA LEU A 29 -19.87 -13.24 -16.01
C LEU A 29 -19.29 -14.54 -16.56
N THR A 30 -18.08 -14.94 -16.15
CA THR A 30 -17.50 -16.21 -16.60
C THR A 30 -18.25 -17.41 -16.02
N GLY A 31 -18.64 -17.36 -14.75
CA GLY A 31 -19.45 -18.42 -14.13
C GLY A 31 -20.82 -18.56 -14.79
N PHE A 32 -21.52 -17.46 -15.06
CA PHE A 32 -22.78 -17.48 -15.82
C PHE A 32 -22.59 -18.03 -17.24
N SER A 33 -21.54 -17.61 -17.93
CA SER A 33 -21.23 -18.10 -19.28
C SER A 33 -20.95 -19.61 -19.29
N GLN A 34 -20.26 -20.14 -18.28
CA GLN A 34 -20.01 -21.57 -18.13
C GLN A 34 -21.29 -22.38 -17.89
N ILE A 35 -22.20 -21.86 -17.05
CA ILE A 35 -23.50 -22.51 -16.82
C ILE A 35 -24.30 -22.59 -18.13
N ILE A 36 -24.39 -21.46 -18.85
CA ILE A 36 -25.08 -21.40 -20.15
C ILE A 36 -24.43 -22.38 -21.13
N ALA A 37 -23.11 -22.29 -21.33
CA ALA A 37 -22.39 -23.17 -22.25
C ALA A 37 -22.59 -24.66 -21.93
N GLY A 38 -22.53 -25.03 -20.65
CA GLY A 38 -22.74 -26.41 -20.19
C GLY A 38 -24.12 -26.97 -20.53
N LEU A 39 -25.16 -26.13 -20.49
CA LEU A 39 -26.53 -26.51 -20.85
C LEU A 39 -26.75 -26.62 -22.37
N PHE A 40 -26.08 -25.80 -23.18
CA PHE A 40 -26.21 -25.80 -24.65
C PHE A 40 -25.26 -26.78 -25.35
N THR A 41 -24.43 -27.51 -24.61
CA THR A 41 -23.54 -28.52 -25.19
C THR A 41 -24.34 -29.73 -25.67
N GLN A 42 -23.99 -30.30 -26.82
CA GLN A 42 -24.76 -31.37 -27.52
C GLN A 42 -25.10 -32.60 -26.65
N ASN A 43 -24.28 -32.88 -25.64
CA ASN A 43 -24.49 -34.00 -24.69
C ASN A 43 -24.83 -33.55 -23.27
N GLY A 44 -24.99 -32.24 -23.03
CA GLY A 44 -25.18 -31.66 -21.70
C GLY A 44 -23.97 -31.89 -20.77
N SER A 45 -23.18 -30.86 -20.51
CA SER A 45 -22.00 -31.00 -19.64
C SER A 45 -22.35 -30.66 -18.19
N ILE A 46 -22.79 -31.66 -17.42
CA ILE A 46 -23.12 -31.51 -15.98
C ILE A 46 -21.90 -30.98 -15.20
N GLU A 47 -20.69 -31.43 -15.56
CA GLU A 47 -19.44 -30.96 -14.96
C GLU A 47 -19.23 -29.44 -15.14
N MET A 48 -19.45 -28.93 -16.35
CA MET A 48 -19.32 -27.50 -16.66
C MET A 48 -20.32 -26.66 -15.85
N VAL A 49 -21.56 -27.15 -15.71
CA VAL A 49 -22.60 -26.48 -14.94
C VAL A 49 -22.25 -26.45 -13.45
N LEU A 50 -21.78 -27.57 -12.89
CA LEU A 50 -21.31 -27.66 -11.50
C LEU A 50 -20.14 -26.71 -11.24
N ILE A 51 -19.15 -26.68 -12.14
CA ILE A 51 -17.99 -25.77 -12.05
C ILE A 51 -18.44 -24.32 -12.14
N GLY A 52 -19.37 -23.99 -13.04
CA GLY A 52 -19.93 -22.65 -13.18
C GLY A 52 -20.65 -22.19 -11.90
N ILE A 53 -21.51 -23.03 -11.32
CA ILE A 53 -22.20 -22.74 -10.05
C ILE A 53 -21.19 -22.55 -8.91
N LEU A 54 -20.20 -23.45 -8.82
CA LEU A 54 -19.15 -23.35 -7.82
C LEU A 54 -18.32 -22.07 -8.01
N THR A 55 -18.07 -21.65 -9.25
CA THR A 55 -17.32 -20.44 -9.58
C THR A 55 -18.09 -19.17 -9.20
N VAL A 56 -19.40 -19.11 -9.45
CA VAL A 56 -20.24 -17.97 -9.05
C VAL A 56 -20.31 -17.83 -7.53
N LEU A 57 -20.35 -18.94 -6.78
CA LEU A 57 -20.43 -18.91 -5.31
C LEU A 57 -19.07 -18.72 -4.64
N ALA A 58 -18.07 -19.53 -5.02
CA ALA A 58 -16.76 -19.53 -4.39
C ALA A 58 -15.86 -18.40 -4.92
N GLY A 59 -16.02 -18.00 -6.17
CA GLY A 59 -15.17 -17.00 -6.82
C GLY A 59 -15.16 -15.64 -6.12
N PRO A 60 -16.32 -15.00 -5.85
CA PRO A 60 -16.38 -13.76 -5.09
C PRO A 60 -15.83 -13.90 -3.66
N LEU A 61 -16.04 -15.06 -3.02
CA LEU A 61 -15.52 -15.34 -1.68
C LEU A 61 -13.99 -15.37 -1.68
N PHE A 62 -13.36 -16.07 -2.64
CA PHE A 62 -11.91 -16.10 -2.79
C PHE A 62 -11.36 -14.70 -3.05
N ILE A 63 -11.91 -13.97 -4.02
CA ILE A 63 -11.47 -12.60 -4.34
C ILE A 63 -11.53 -11.71 -3.09
N ARG A 64 -12.59 -11.81 -2.28
CA ARG A 64 -12.74 -11.02 -1.05
C ARG A 64 -11.62 -11.28 -0.05
N ILE A 65 -11.30 -12.56 0.20
CA ILE A 65 -10.24 -12.96 1.14
C ILE A 65 -8.88 -12.47 0.63
N TYR A 66 -8.58 -12.63 -0.66
CA TYR A 66 -7.33 -12.15 -1.25
C TYR A 66 -7.21 -10.62 -1.17
N CYS A 67 -8.29 -9.88 -1.47
CA CYS A 67 -8.31 -8.42 -1.36
C CYS A 67 -8.13 -7.94 0.08
N GLU A 68 -8.75 -8.59 1.07
CA GLU A 68 -8.54 -8.26 2.50
C GLU A 68 -7.08 -8.46 2.91
N LEU A 69 -6.44 -9.57 2.53
CA LEU A 69 -5.02 -9.78 2.81
C LEU A 69 -4.12 -8.70 2.18
N LEU A 70 -4.38 -8.32 0.92
CA LEU A 70 -3.60 -7.30 0.21
C LEU A 70 -3.74 -5.92 0.88
N ILE A 71 -4.96 -5.53 1.28
CA ILE A 71 -5.22 -4.27 1.98
C ILE A 71 -4.52 -4.27 3.34
N VAL A 72 -4.59 -5.37 4.11
CA VAL A 72 -3.97 -5.48 5.43
C VAL A 72 -2.45 -5.34 5.35
N ILE A 73 -1.79 -6.02 4.41
CA ILE A 73 -0.33 -5.90 4.24
C ILE A 73 0.07 -4.47 3.87
N PHE A 74 -0.67 -3.83 2.97
CA PHE A 74 -0.40 -2.45 2.59
C PHE A 74 -0.64 -1.47 3.76
N SER A 75 -1.63 -1.73 4.60
CA SER A 75 -1.88 -0.97 5.83
C SER A 75 -0.71 -1.07 6.80
N ILE A 76 -0.17 -2.26 7.02
CA ILE A 76 1.00 -2.46 7.90
C ILE A 76 2.20 -1.70 7.38
N ASN A 77 2.47 -1.76 6.07
CA ASN A 77 3.59 -1.06 5.45
C ASN A 77 3.50 0.46 5.63
N ASN A 78 2.31 1.05 5.51
CA ASN A 78 2.16 2.49 5.74
C ASN A 78 2.36 2.87 7.20
N THR A 79 1.87 2.07 8.14
CA THR A 79 2.10 2.31 9.58
C THR A 79 3.59 2.30 9.92
N LEU A 80 4.36 1.37 9.33
CA LEU A 80 5.82 1.30 9.51
C LEU A 80 6.55 2.52 8.91
N LEU A 81 6.12 3.00 7.75
CA LEU A 81 6.67 4.22 7.14
C LEU A 81 6.43 5.45 8.02
N ASP A 82 5.24 5.54 8.63
CA ASP A 82 4.89 6.64 9.54
C ASP A 82 5.80 6.66 10.77
N ILE A 83 5.95 5.51 11.45
CA ILE A 83 6.84 5.37 12.62
C ILE A 83 8.29 5.73 12.27
N ARG A 84 8.79 5.29 11.10
CA ARG A 84 10.15 5.64 10.64
C ARG A 84 10.31 7.15 10.47
N SER A 85 9.29 7.82 9.94
CA SER A 85 9.33 9.27 9.73
C SER A 85 9.36 10.05 11.05
N GLU A 86 8.59 9.61 12.04
CA GLU A 86 8.55 10.19 13.38
C GLU A 86 9.86 9.98 14.16
N LEU A 87 10.46 8.78 14.07
CA LEU A 87 11.77 8.51 14.67
C LEU A 87 12.88 9.34 14.03
N ARG A 88 12.86 9.51 12.70
CA ARG A 88 13.81 10.40 12.01
C ARG A 88 13.65 11.84 12.48
N LYS A 89 12.41 12.34 12.60
CA LYS A 89 12.12 13.70 13.10
C LYS A 89 12.70 13.97 14.50
N LYS A 90 12.69 12.96 15.38
CA LYS A 90 13.30 13.01 16.72
C LYS A 90 14.83 12.95 16.74
N GLN A 91 15.49 12.42 15.70
CA GLN A 91 16.96 12.33 15.62
C GLN A 91 17.63 13.60 15.05
N LEU A 92 16.93 14.38 14.24
CA LEU A 92 17.44 15.63 13.65
C LEU A 92 17.78 16.74 14.69
N PRO A 93 17.10 16.90 15.84
CA PRO A 93 17.51 17.90 16.83
C PRO A 93 18.85 17.57 17.53
N ALA A 94 19.34 16.32 17.49
CA ALA A 94 20.64 15.98 18.08
C ALA A 94 21.79 16.34 17.11
N ASN A 95 21.72 15.87 15.86
CA ASN A 95 22.84 16.03 14.92
C ASN A 95 23.00 17.46 14.37
N GLN A 96 21.91 18.25 14.24
CA GLN A 96 22.01 19.65 13.79
C GLN A 96 22.52 20.59 14.88
N THR A 97 22.25 20.29 16.15
CA THR A 97 22.73 21.10 17.28
C THR A 97 24.20 20.83 17.55
N GLU A 98 24.67 19.58 17.39
CA GLU A 98 26.09 19.22 17.49
C GLU A 98 26.90 19.80 16.32
N LEU A 99 26.43 19.70 15.07
CA LEU A 99 27.17 20.25 13.93
C LEU A 99 27.24 21.80 13.96
N HIS A 100 26.14 22.47 14.32
CA HIS A 100 26.13 23.94 14.39
C HIS A 100 26.88 24.47 15.62
N GLY A 101 26.92 23.70 16.72
CA GLY A 101 27.72 23.97 17.90
C GLY A 101 29.22 23.80 17.65
N ASP A 102 29.63 22.74 16.96
CA ASP A 102 31.03 22.51 16.58
C ASP A 102 31.53 23.52 15.55
N LEU A 103 30.69 23.90 14.57
CA LEU A 103 31.00 24.99 13.63
C LEU A 103 31.16 26.32 14.37
N ALA A 104 30.24 26.67 15.27
CA ALA A 104 30.33 27.90 16.06
C ALA A 104 31.52 27.92 17.03
N ALA A 105 31.86 26.79 17.63
CA ALA A 105 33.04 26.65 18.50
C ALA A 105 34.35 26.75 17.69
N SER A 106 34.38 26.19 16.47
CA SER A 106 35.50 26.30 15.55
C SER A 106 35.69 27.74 15.05
N GLU A 107 34.60 28.45 14.74
CA GLU A 107 34.60 29.86 14.31
C GLU A 107 35.01 30.80 15.47
N TYR A 108 34.54 30.54 16.69
CA TYR A 108 34.93 31.29 17.88
C TYR A 108 36.43 31.13 18.22
N ASN A 109 36.94 29.89 18.17
CA ASN A 109 38.35 29.60 18.48
C ASN A 109 39.31 30.19 17.45
N SER A 110 38.90 30.29 16.18
CA SER A 110 39.70 30.93 15.12
C SER A 110 39.68 32.46 15.19
N MET A 111 38.68 33.07 15.84
CA MET A 111 38.58 34.52 16.03
C MET A 111 39.30 35.03 17.29
N HIS A 112 39.55 34.16 18.28
CA HIS A 112 40.10 34.54 19.59
C HIS A 112 41.46 33.90 19.92
N GLN A 113 42.14 33.31 18.93
CA GLN A 113 43.53 32.89 19.12
C GLN A 113 44.41 34.10 19.43
N PRO A 114 44.99 34.22 20.65
CA PRO A 114 45.92 35.29 20.95
C PRO A 114 47.14 35.13 20.03
N PRO A 115 47.75 36.22 19.54
CA PRO A 115 48.98 36.12 18.78
C PRO A 115 50.00 35.36 19.65
N SER A 116 50.43 34.20 19.15
CA SER A 116 51.47 33.40 19.78
C SER A 116 52.67 34.31 20.00
N SER A 117 52.92 34.62 21.27
CA SER A 117 54.11 35.33 21.72
C SER A 117 55.34 34.49 21.37
N LEU A 118 55.90 34.76 20.19
CA LEU A 118 57.30 34.53 19.89
C LEU A 118 58.13 35.64 20.52
#